data_AF-A0A817NBZ6-F1
#
_entry.id   AF-A0A817NBZ6-F1
#
_cell.length_a   1.000
_cell.length_b   1.000
_cell.length_c   1.000
_cell.angle_alpha   90.00
_cell.angle_beta   90.00
_cell.angle_gamma   90.00
#
_symmetry.space_group_name_H-M   'P 1'
#
loop_
_entity.id
_entity.type
_entity.pdbx_description
1 polymer ?
#
loop_
_entity_poly.entity_id
_entity_poly.type
_entity_poly.pdbx_seq_one_letter_code
_entity_poly.pdbx_strand_id
1 'polypeptide(L)'
;MQLALGRTSATEYLPSLSKISPYLVGKVDLMLTNRSPQEVLEYFNQLEMEDYARAEKHVKETVIIDDGPLDGFQHTMEPLLRSLGLITTLKKGIIHLLKPFTICSKGDVLTLEQAKLLKLFQRPLAHFKIKVKAHWNKQNEQVQVFDLHDEDEDDDKQQDDEN
;
A
#
# COMPACT_ATOMS: atom_id res chain seq x y z
N MET A 1 -18.06 -1.65 12.84
CA MET A 1 -19.03 -1.00 11.92
C MET A 1 -20.29 -1.83 11.70
N GLN A 2 -20.21 -3.14 11.42
CA GLN A 2 -21.38 -4.00 11.14
C GLN A 2 -22.55 -3.89 12.15
N LEU A 3 -22.26 -3.80 13.45
CA LEU A 3 -23.32 -3.71 14.47
C LEU A 3 -24.15 -2.43 14.36
N ALA A 4 -23.52 -1.32 13.94
CA ALA A 4 -24.20 -0.03 13.80
C ALA A 4 -25.14 0.02 12.58
N LEU A 5 -24.81 -0.71 11.51
CA LEU A 5 -25.65 -0.80 10.31
C LEU A 5 -26.71 -1.92 10.41
N GLY A 6 -26.45 -2.91 11.26
CA GLY A 6 -27.28 -4.11 11.44
C GLY A 6 -26.74 -5.31 10.68
N ARG A 7 -26.80 -6.49 11.30
CA ARG A 7 -26.29 -7.75 10.70
C ARG A 7 -27.37 -8.54 9.99
N THR A 8 -28.62 -8.25 10.28
CA THR A 8 -29.80 -8.95 9.76
C THR A 8 -30.89 -7.92 9.47
N SER A 9 -31.88 -8.29 8.65
CA SER A 9 -33.03 -7.42 8.36
C SER A 9 -33.84 -7.04 9.61
N ALA A 10 -33.76 -7.82 10.69
CA ALA A 10 -34.41 -7.50 11.95
C ALA A 10 -33.64 -6.47 12.80
N THR A 11 -32.35 -6.28 12.51
CA THR A 11 -31.45 -5.40 13.28
C THR A 11 -30.93 -4.23 12.44
N GLU A 12 -31.36 -4.13 11.18
CA GLU A 12 -30.93 -3.06 10.28
C GLU A 12 -31.56 -1.73 10.64
N TYR A 13 -30.75 -0.68 10.56
CA TYR A 13 -31.22 0.67 10.86
C TYR A 13 -32.11 1.22 9.75
N LEU A 14 -31.83 0.84 8.50
CA LEU A 14 -32.60 1.21 7.30
C LEU A 14 -32.77 -0.02 6.39
N PRO A 15 -33.83 -0.05 5.55
CA PRO A 15 -34.11 -1.20 4.71
C PRO A 15 -32.94 -1.61 3.82
N SER A 16 -32.69 -2.92 3.74
CA SER A 16 -31.60 -3.54 2.97
C SER A 16 -30.18 -3.13 3.38
N LEU A 17 -29.99 -2.33 4.44
CA LEU A 17 -28.68 -1.89 4.88
C LEU A 17 -27.86 -3.05 5.47
N SER A 18 -28.51 -4.07 6.05
CA SER A 18 -27.79 -5.26 6.54
C SER A 18 -27.05 -6.02 5.43
N LYS A 19 -27.44 -5.82 4.16
CA LYS A 19 -26.79 -6.45 3.01
C LYS A 19 -25.37 -5.90 2.77
N ILE A 20 -25.01 -4.73 3.31
CA ILE A 20 -23.63 -4.22 3.27
C ILE A 20 -22.74 -4.86 4.33
N SER A 21 -23.30 -5.27 5.47
CA SER A 21 -22.53 -5.76 6.62
C SER A 21 -21.52 -6.87 6.29
N PRO A 22 -21.81 -7.85 5.42
CA PRO A 22 -20.82 -8.85 5.00
C PRO A 22 -19.54 -8.25 4.39
N TYR A 23 -19.64 -7.10 3.72
CA TYR A 23 -18.49 -6.42 3.08
C TYR A 23 -17.70 -5.54 4.05
N LEU A 24 -18.16 -5.39 5.30
CA LEU A 24 -17.50 -4.61 6.34
C LEU A 24 -16.56 -5.47 7.20
N VAL A 25 -15.72 -6.26 6.54
CA VAL A 25 -14.73 -7.16 7.16
C VAL A 25 -13.31 -6.77 6.68
N GLY A 26 -12.32 -6.90 7.57
CA GLY A 26 -10.92 -6.57 7.27
C GLY A 26 -10.62 -5.07 7.32
N LYS A 27 -9.71 -4.62 6.46
CA LYS A 27 -9.30 -3.21 6.35
C LYS A 27 -10.26 -2.45 5.43
N VAL A 28 -11.38 -2.02 5.99
CA VAL A 28 -12.44 -1.33 5.27
C VAL A 28 -12.91 -0.12 6.06
N ASP A 29 -13.38 0.90 5.35
CA ASP A 29 -13.93 2.13 5.90
C ASP A 29 -15.32 2.41 5.32
N LEU A 30 -16.08 3.26 6.01
CA LEU A 30 -17.39 3.71 5.56
C LEU A 30 -17.30 5.16 5.06
N MET A 31 -17.72 5.38 3.81
CA MET A 31 -17.86 6.72 3.24
C MET A 31 -19.33 7.03 3.01
N LEU A 32 -19.76 8.20 3.49
CA LEU A 32 -21.09 8.75 3.23
C LEU A 32 -20.95 9.94 2.27
N THR A 33 -21.73 9.94 1.19
CA THR A 33 -21.67 10.99 0.17
C THR A 33 -23.03 11.17 -0.50
N ASN A 34 -23.27 12.37 -1.02
CA ASN A 34 -24.42 12.68 -1.89
C ASN A 34 -24.04 12.62 -3.38
N ARG A 35 -22.80 12.24 -3.70
CA ARG A 35 -22.32 12.05 -5.08
C ARG A 35 -22.88 10.76 -5.69
N SER A 36 -22.90 10.70 -7.02
CA SER A 36 -23.34 9.47 -7.69
C SER A 36 -22.32 8.34 -7.53
N PRO A 37 -22.74 7.07 -7.58
CA PRO A 37 -21.81 5.95 -7.49
C PRO A 37 -20.76 5.96 -8.59
N GLN A 38 -21.13 6.43 -9.79
CA GLN A 38 -20.24 6.50 -10.95
C GLN A 38 -19.12 7.51 -10.74
N GLU A 39 -19.43 8.71 -10.26
CA GLU A 39 -18.41 9.73 -9.92
C GLU A 39 -17.44 9.24 -8.84
N VAL A 40 -17.96 8.53 -7.84
CA VAL A 40 -17.15 7.99 -6.73
C VAL A 40 -16.20 6.89 -7.23
N LEU A 41 -16.71 5.98 -8.07
CA LEU A 41 -15.89 4.92 -8.66
C LEU A 41 -14.80 5.50 -9.56
N GLU A 42 -15.15 6.48 -10.41
CA GLU A 42 -14.19 7.15 -11.29
C GLU A 42 -13.08 7.84 -10.49
N TYR A 43 -13.45 8.56 -9.42
CA TYR A 43 -12.50 9.21 -8.54
C TYR A 43 -11.53 8.21 -7.89
N PHE A 44 -12.03 7.13 -7.28
CA PHE A 44 -11.16 6.19 -6.57
C PHE A 44 -10.35 5.28 -7.50
N ASN A 45 -10.83 5.02 -8.72
CA ASN A 45 -10.04 4.30 -9.72
C ASN A 45 -8.84 5.11 -10.22
N GLN A 46 -8.92 6.44 -10.18
CA GLN A 46 -7.83 7.35 -10.53
C GLN A 46 -6.96 7.74 -9.33
N LEU A 47 -7.47 7.55 -8.12
CA LEU A 47 -6.75 7.89 -6.89
C LEU A 47 -5.67 6.86 -6.60
N GLU A 48 -4.43 7.26 -6.86
CA GLU A 48 -3.23 6.48 -6.58
C GLU A 48 -2.21 7.38 -5.88
N MET A 49 -1.65 6.91 -4.77
CA MET A 49 -0.60 7.62 -4.02
C MET A 49 0.60 6.71 -3.86
N GLU A 50 1.80 7.25 -4.09
CA GLU A 50 3.05 6.53 -3.80
C GLU A 50 3.11 6.19 -2.30
N ASP A 51 3.51 4.96 -2.01
CA ASP A 51 3.70 4.45 -0.65
C ASP A 51 4.98 3.59 -0.59
N TYR A 52 5.46 3.34 0.61
CA TYR A 52 6.62 2.49 0.83
C TYR A 52 6.20 1.02 0.92
N ALA A 53 6.86 0.18 0.12
CA ALA A 53 6.64 -1.26 0.16
C ALA A 53 6.91 -1.80 1.57
N ARG A 54 6.02 -2.66 2.04
CA ARG A 54 6.13 -3.34 3.33
C ARG A 54 7.00 -4.57 3.17
N ALA A 55 7.65 -4.98 4.27
CA ALA A 55 8.35 -6.25 4.30
C ALA A 55 7.41 -7.40 3.90
N GLU A 56 7.99 -8.51 3.42
CA GLU A 56 7.27 -9.71 2.98
C GLU A 56 6.42 -9.50 1.72
N LYS A 57 6.70 -8.44 0.94
CA LYS A 57 6.10 -8.21 -0.39
C LYS A 57 7.13 -8.38 -1.49
N HIS A 58 6.69 -8.89 -2.64
CA HIS A 58 7.53 -9.01 -3.82
C HIS A 58 7.88 -7.63 -4.38
N VAL A 59 9.13 -7.49 -4.77
CA VAL A 59 9.72 -6.26 -5.26
C VAL A 59 9.41 -6.11 -6.76
N LYS A 60 8.79 -4.99 -7.14
CA LYS A 60 8.37 -4.74 -8.54
C LYS A 60 9.53 -4.29 -9.44
N GLU A 61 10.57 -3.69 -8.86
CA GLU A 61 11.74 -3.17 -9.58
C GLU A 61 13.01 -3.21 -8.74
N THR A 62 14.16 -3.32 -9.39
CA THR A 62 15.47 -3.32 -8.73
C THR A 62 15.87 -1.88 -8.34
N VAL A 63 16.24 -1.67 -7.08
CA VAL A 63 16.71 -0.37 -6.56
C VAL A 63 18.17 -0.44 -6.18
N ILE A 64 19.00 0.39 -6.82
CA ILE A 64 20.44 0.51 -6.57
C ILE A 64 20.75 1.95 -6.15
N ILE A 65 21.62 2.10 -5.14
CA ILE A 65 22.19 3.37 -4.72
C ILE A 65 23.65 3.41 -5.14
N ASP A 66 24.03 4.45 -5.90
CA ASP A 66 25.40 4.66 -6.34
C ASP A 66 26.34 5.02 -5.18
N ASP A 67 27.63 4.72 -5.32
CA ASP A 67 28.64 5.17 -4.37
C ASP A 67 28.83 6.69 -4.42
N GLY A 68 29.36 7.26 -3.33
CA GLY A 68 29.58 8.69 -3.21
C GLY A 68 28.95 9.31 -1.96
N PRO A 69 28.87 10.65 -1.89
CA PRO A 69 28.28 11.35 -0.75
C PRO A 69 26.77 11.10 -0.66
N LEU A 70 26.30 10.77 0.54
CA LEU A 70 24.88 10.64 0.86
C LEU A 70 24.36 11.96 1.42
N ASP A 71 23.99 12.87 0.52
CA ASP A 71 23.45 14.16 0.88
C ASP A 71 22.09 14.04 1.57
N GLY A 72 21.82 14.90 2.55
CA GLY A 72 20.55 14.90 3.31
C GLY A 72 20.53 13.98 4.54
N PHE A 73 21.55 13.14 4.74
CA PHE A 73 21.69 12.35 5.97
C PHE A 73 22.50 13.08 7.04
N GLN A 74 22.03 13.02 8.29
CA GLN A 74 22.79 13.52 9.44
C GLN A 74 23.94 12.56 9.76
N HIS A 75 25.12 13.07 10.13
CA HIS A 75 26.29 12.25 10.46
C HIS A 75 26.03 11.21 11.58
N THR A 76 25.07 11.48 12.48
CA THR A 76 24.63 10.57 13.54
C THR A 76 23.90 9.33 13.02
N MET A 77 23.43 9.33 11.77
CA MET A 77 22.75 8.19 11.13
C MET A 77 23.72 7.18 10.52
N GLU A 78 25.02 7.47 10.50
CA GLU A 78 26.03 6.59 9.91
C GLU A 78 26.07 5.18 10.56
N PRO A 79 25.99 5.04 11.90
CA PRO A 79 25.91 3.71 12.51
C PRO A 79 24.65 2.94 12.11
N LEU A 80 23.52 3.64 11.92
CA LEU A 80 22.27 3.03 11.46
C LEU A 80 22.43 2.52 10.03
N LEU A 81 22.92 3.34 9.11
CA LEU A 81 23.15 2.93 7.71
C LEU A 81 24.12 1.75 7.64
N ARG A 82 25.17 1.75 8.46
CA ARG A 82 26.11 0.62 8.54
C ARG A 82 25.46 -0.65 9.06
N SER A 83 24.58 -0.55 10.07
CA SER A 83 23.82 -1.70 10.58
C SER A 83 22.84 -2.30 9.57
N LEU A 84 22.38 -1.48 8.61
CA LEU A 84 21.52 -1.91 7.49
C LEU A 84 22.32 -2.44 6.29
N GLY A 85 23.63 -2.65 6.44
CA GLY A 85 24.48 -3.28 5.42
C GLY A 85 25.25 -2.31 4.52
N LEU A 86 25.07 -0.99 4.65
CA LEU A 86 25.78 -0.02 3.81
C LEU A 86 27.21 0.17 4.29
N ILE A 87 28.17 -0.01 3.37
CA ILE A 87 29.59 0.23 3.66
C ILE A 87 29.87 1.72 3.54
N THR A 88 29.80 2.44 4.66
CA THR A 88 29.90 3.90 4.72
C THR A 88 31.17 4.38 5.44
N THR A 89 31.56 5.62 5.15
CA THR A 89 32.64 6.34 5.85
C THR A 89 32.24 7.80 6.04
N LEU A 90 32.80 8.46 7.06
CA LEU A 90 32.55 9.87 7.32
C LEU A 90 33.71 10.71 6.78
N LYS A 91 33.47 11.52 5.74
CA LYS A 91 34.45 12.48 5.20
C LYS A 91 33.96 13.89 5.46
N LYS A 92 34.69 14.65 6.29
CA LYS A 92 34.34 16.05 6.66
C LYS A 92 32.90 16.21 7.19
N GLY A 93 32.41 15.23 7.94
CA GLY A 93 31.04 15.25 8.50
C GLY A 93 29.94 14.81 7.53
N ILE A 94 30.26 14.45 6.29
CA ILE A 94 29.32 13.90 5.31
C ILE A 94 29.51 12.40 5.18
N ILE A 95 28.42 11.64 5.23
CA ILE A 95 28.42 10.20 5.06
C ILE A 95 28.69 9.89 3.58
N HIS A 96 29.64 9.02 3.30
CA HIS A 96 29.94 8.55 1.94
C HIS A 96 29.76 7.04 1.88
N LEU A 97 28.98 6.58 0.90
CA LEU A 97 28.91 5.19 0.52
C LEU A 97 30.16 4.81 -0.28
N LEU A 98 30.85 3.73 0.10
CA LEU A 98 32.13 3.33 -0.51
C LEU A 98 31.97 2.52 -1.81
N LYS A 99 30.83 1.88 -2.00
CA LYS A 99 30.52 1.02 -3.15
C LYS A 99 29.02 1.08 -3.45
N PRO A 100 28.60 0.96 -4.72
CA PRO A 100 27.19 0.86 -5.04
C PRO A 100 26.52 -0.26 -4.24
N PHE A 101 25.29 -0.02 -3.79
CA PHE A 101 24.54 -0.94 -2.95
C PHE A 101 23.16 -1.19 -3.54
N THR A 102 22.87 -2.44 -3.88
CA THR A 102 21.52 -2.87 -4.28
C THR A 102 20.67 -3.04 -3.04
N ILE A 103 19.65 -2.18 -2.87
CA ILE A 103 18.70 -2.30 -1.77
C ILE A 103 17.85 -3.56 -1.97
N CYS A 104 17.27 -3.73 -3.16
CA CYS A 104 16.45 -4.89 -3.49
C CYS A 104 16.43 -5.14 -5.00
N SER A 105 16.11 -6.37 -5.41
CA SER A 105 16.00 -6.77 -6.82
C SER A 105 14.57 -7.12 -7.18
N LYS A 106 14.18 -6.88 -8.43
CA LYS A 106 12.88 -7.29 -8.95
C LYS A 106 12.65 -8.80 -8.73
N GLY A 107 11.48 -9.14 -8.19
CA GLY A 107 11.05 -10.52 -7.90
C GLY A 107 11.40 -11.01 -6.49
N ASP A 108 12.38 -10.38 -5.82
CA ASP A 108 12.76 -10.76 -4.46
C ASP A 108 11.67 -10.39 -3.45
N VAL A 109 11.63 -11.10 -2.33
CA VAL A 109 10.78 -10.75 -1.18
C VAL A 109 11.48 -9.69 -0.33
N LEU A 110 10.84 -8.54 -0.16
CA LEU A 110 11.41 -7.41 0.55
C LEU A 110 11.60 -7.72 2.04
N THR A 111 12.82 -7.54 2.57
CA THR A 111 13.09 -7.68 4.00
C THR A 111 12.76 -6.39 4.77
N LEU A 112 12.66 -6.49 6.09
CA LEU A 112 12.42 -5.32 6.95
C LEU A 112 13.53 -4.26 6.84
N GLU A 113 14.78 -4.69 6.68
CA GLU A 113 15.93 -3.79 6.52
C GLU A 113 15.89 -3.08 5.17
N GLN A 114 15.55 -3.79 4.10
CA GLN A 114 15.37 -3.21 2.77
C GLN A 114 14.21 -2.21 2.74
N ALA A 115 13.06 -2.55 3.35
CA ALA A 115 11.93 -1.62 3.47
C ALA A 115 12.30 -0.33 4.23
N LYS A 116 13.11 -0.45 5.31
CA LYS A 116 13.65 0.72 6.02
C LYS A 116 14.57 1.54 5.13
N LEU A 117 15.45 0.90 4.36
CA LEU A 117 16.33 1.58 3.42
C LEU A 117 15.54 2.33 2.34
N LEU A 118 14.54 1.70 1.72
CA LEU A 118 13.65 2.36 0.75
C LEU A 118 13.04 3.64 1.33
N LYS A 119 12.58 3.59 2.59
CA LYS A 119 12.05 4.76 3.29
C LYS A 119 13.11 5.84 3.56
N LEU A 120 14.30 5.45 3.98
CA LEU A 120 15.41 6.38 4.24
C LEU A 120 15.88 7.08 2.96
N PHE A 121 15.92 6.36 1.85
CA PHE A 121 16.33 6.86 0.53
C PHE A 121 15.19 7.46 -0.30
N GLN A 122 13.98 7.57 0.27
CA GLN A 122 12.79 8.14 -0.38
C GLN A 122 12.51 7.47 -1.74
N ARG A 123 12.61 6.13 -1.77
CA ARG A 123 12.28 5.29 -2.93
C ARG A 123 10.98 4.53 -2.66
N PRO A 124 9.80 5.14 -2.89
CA PRO A 124 8.53 4.44 -2.78
C PRO A 124 8.44 3.36 -3.86
N LEU A 125 8.05 2.14 -3.47
CA LEU A 125 7.90 0.98 -4.37
C LEU A 125 6.49 0.36 -4.32
N ALA A 126 5.58 1.01 -3.60
CA ALA A 126 4.20 0.60 -3.50
C ALA A 126 3.29 1.76 -3.89
N HIS A 127 2.03 1.41 -4.16
CA HIS A 127 0.99 2.38 -4.42
C HIS A 127 -0.18 2.09 -3.51
N PHE A 128 -0.64 3.10 -2.78
CA PHE A 128 -1.86 3.06 -2.02
C PHE A 128 -3.04 3.35 -2.95
N LYS A 129 -4.01 2.44 -2.95
CA LYS A 129 -5.28 2.56 -3.68
C LYS A 129 -6.44 2.25 -2.74
N ILE A 130 -7.56 2.90 -2.98
CA ILE A 130 -8.83 2.60 -2.30
C ILE A 130 -9.74 1.94 -3.32
N LYS A 131 -10.14 0.68 -3.06
CA LYS A 131 -11.14 -0.03 -3.85
C LYS A 131 -12.51 0.12 -3.22
N VAL A 132 -13.51 0.49 -4.01
CA VAL A 132 -14.91 0.57 -3.55
C VAL A 132 -15.53 -0.82 -3.63
N LYS A 133 -15.78 -1.47 -2.49
CA LYS A 133 -16.36 -2.83 -2.45
C LYS A 133 -17.85 -2.86 -2.77
N ALA A 134 -18.63 -2.02 -2.07
CA ALA A 134 -20.08 -1.99 -2.19
C ALA A 134 -20.63 -0.60 -1.86
N HIS A 135 -21.84 -0.34 -2.34
CA HIS A 135 -22.58 0.89 -2.15
C HIS A 135 -24.04 0.58 -1.85
N TRP A 136 -24.63 1.30 -0.90
CA TRP A 136 -26.06 1.23 -0.59
C TRP A 136 -26.65 2.61 -0.79
N ASN A 137 -27.78 2.66 -1.49
CA ASN A 137 -28.48 3.91 -1.78
C ASN A 137 -29.74 4.03 -0.94
N LYS A 138 -29.83 5.13 -0.19
CA LYS A 138 -30.97 5.42 0.70
C LYS A 138 -32.30 5.63 -0.02
N GLN A 139 -32.29 6.11 -1.26
CA GLN A 139 -33.51 6.48 -2.01
C GLN A 139 -34.23 5.27 -2.59
N ASN A 140 -33.48 4.28 -3.09
CA ASN A 140 -34.05 3.07 -3.68
C ASN A 140 -33.85 1.82 -2.81
N GLU A 141 -33.15 1.95 -1.68
CA GLU A 141 -32.88 0.89 -0.72
C GLU A 141 -32.16 -0.32 -1.35
N GLN A 142 -31.34 -0.06 -2.39
CA GLN A 142 -30.60 -1.09 -3.10
C GLN A 142 -29.12 -1.07 -2.75
N VAL A 143 -28.52 -2.27 -2.76
CA VAL A 143 -27.08 -2.47 -2.68
C VAL A 143 -26.54 -2.79 -4.07
N GLN A 144 -25.44 -2.16 -4.42
CA GLN A 144 -24.61 -2.48 -5.58
C GLN A 144 -23.25 -2.93 -5.07
N VAL A 145 -22.77 -4.06 -5.56
CA VAL A 145 -21.48 -4.64 -5.20
C VAL A 145 -20.58 -4.51 -6.42
N PHE A 146 -19.40 -3.93 -6.24
CA PHE A 146 -18.46 -3.65 -7.32
C PHE A 146 -17.23 -4.55 -7.24
N ASP A 147 -16.82 -4.94 -6.03
CA ASP A 147 -15.72 -5.86 -5.82
C ASP A 147 -16.18 -7.05 -4.97
N LEU A 148 -15.98 -8.25 -5.50
CA LEU A 148 -16.35 -9.53 -4.88
C LEU A 148 -15.14 -10.32 -4.40
N HIS A 149 -13.91 -9.88 -4.70
CA HIS A 149 -12.70 -10.58 -4.29
C HIS A 149 -11.94 -9.73 -3.27
N ASP A 150 -11.84 -10.25 -2.05
CA ASP A 150 -10.79 -9.84 -1.13
C ASP A 150 -9.46 -10.33 -1.68
N GLU A 151 -8.92 -9.65 -2.70
CA GLU A 151 -7.51 -9.77 -3.06
C GLU A 151 -6.68 -9.05 -1.99
N ASP A 152 -6.69 -9.61 -0.77
CA ASP A 152 -5.48 -9.67 0.05
C ASP A 152 -4.53 -10.79 -0.49
N GLU A 153 -4.88 -11.42 -1.61
CA GLU A 153 -3.98 -12.28 -2.39
C GLU A 153 -3.00 -11.42 -3.19
N ASP A 154 -1.72 -11.75 -2.98
CA ASP A 154 -0.58 -11.17 -3.65
C ASP A 154 -0.81 -11.02 -5.16
N ASP A 155 -0.53 -9.81 -5.63
CA ASP A 155 -0.54 -9.35 -7.03
C ASP A 155 0.61 -10.04 -7.83
N ASP A 156 0.74 -11.37 -7.68
CA ASP A 156 1.75 -12.24 -8.29
C ASP A 156 1.08 -13.43 -8.99
N LYS A 157 0.16 -13.13 -9.90
CA LYS A 157 0.03 -13.95 -11.10
C LYS A 157 0.89 -13.31 -12.18
N GLN A 158 2.17 -13.65 -12.17
CA GLN A 158 2.93 -13.63 -13.43
C GLN A 158 2.21 -14.60 -14.37
N GLN A 159 1.57 -14.05 -15.40
CA GLN A 159 1.37 -14.74 -16.65
C GLN A 159 2.76 -15.07 -17.19
N ASP A 160 3.26 -16.26 -16.87
CA ASP A 160 4.25 -16.92 -17.71
C ASP A 160 3.50 -17.42 -18.95
N ASP A 161 3.20 -16.48 -19.86
CA ASP A 161 2.96 -16.78 -21.26
C ASP A 161 4.33 -16.75 -21.99
N GLU A 162 4.59 -17.85 -22.71
CA GLU A 162 5.62 -18.05 -23.75
C GLU A 162 7.06 -18.34 -23.22
N ASN A 163 7.76 -19.42 -23.60
CA ASN A 163 7.72 -20.31 -24.77
C ASN A 163 8.49 -21.62 -24.49
#